data_AF-A0A7D5D9A9-F1
#
_entry.id   AF-A0A7D5D9A9-F1
#
_cell.length_a   1.000
_cell.length_b   1.000
_cell.length_c   1.000
_cell.angle_alpha   90.00
_cell.angle_beta   90.00
_cell.angle_gamma   90.00
#
_symmetry.space_group_name_H-M   'P 1'
#
loop_
_entity.id
_entity.type
_entity.pdbx_description
1 polymer ?
#
loop_
_entity_poly.entity_id
_entity_poly.type
_entity_poly.pdbx_seq_one_letter_code
_entity_poly.pdbx_strand_id
1 'polypeptide(L)'
;MDDKARFSLYEKLYFHEIDRKEKLLSRLSMPLAMIAGLLSFFGYLLSKAPVSDTGWPYVFFWVFYDCAFISFALALWYFRKAWIRGNFDYVLPVLSRLEDHRERELKPHFQSDVEGLDAYFETVILDYYVRGATINATNNDERTNAIDQLSKFVALCAVLAMLSFIPFFIASH
;
A
#
# COMPACT_ATOMS: atom_id res chain seq x y z
N MET A 1 -14.55 -23.59 21.68
CA MET A 1 -13.13 -23.20 21.65
C MET A 1 -12.85 -22.56 23.00
N ASP A 2 -11.77 -22.95 23.67
CA ASP A 2 -11.39 -22.38 24.97
C ASP A 2 -11.11 -20.87 24.86
N ASP A 3 -11.44 -20.10 25.89
CA ASP A 3 -11.34 -18.63 25.85
C ASP A 3 -9.88 -18.16 25.70
N LYS A 4 -8.94 -18.88 26.32
CA LYS A 4 -7.49 -18.65 26.14
C LYS A 4 -7.03 -18.93 24.73
N ALA A 5 -7.55 -19.99 24.11
CA ALA A 5 -7.27 -20.31 22.72
C ALA A 5 -7.82 -19.23 21.77
N ARG A 6 -8.99 -18.65 22.09
CA ARG A 6 -9.58 -17.53 21.33
C ARG A 6 -8.78 -16.26 21.44
N PHE A 7 -8.36 -15.91 22.65
CA PHE A 7 -7.50 -14.76 22.88
C PHE A 7 -6.19 -14.87 22.08
N SER A 8 -5.47 -16.00 22.21
CA SER A 8 -4.21 -16.23 21.49
C SER A 8 -4.39 -16.23 19.97
N LEU A 9 -5.51 -16.75 19.46
CA LEU A 9 -5.81 -16.70 18.03
C LEU A 9 -5.96 -15.25 17.54
N TYR A 10 -6.72 -14.41 18.25
CA TYR A 10 -6.95 -13.02 17.85
C TYR A 10 -5.70 -12.16 17.97
N GLU A 11 -4.94 -12.34 19.05
CA GLU A 11 -3.62 -11.73 19.20
C GLU A 11 -2.72 -12.08 18.01
N LYS A 12 -2.63 -13.36 17.66
CA LYS A 12 -1.82 -13.83 16.52
C LYS A 12 -2.28 -13.25 15.19
N LEU A 13 -3.59 -13.18 14.96
CA LEU A 13 -4.15 -12.57 13.74
C LEU A 13 -3.83 -11.07 13.66
N TYR A 14 -3.96 -10.35 14.78
CA TYR A 14 -3.62 -8.93 14.85
C TYR A 14 -2.15 -8.69 14.48
N PHE A 15 -1.22 -9.40 15.13
CA PHE A 15 0.20 -9.24 14.85
C PHE A 15 0.58 -9.73 13.44
N HIS A 16 -0.04 -10.80 12.94
CA HIS A 16 0.14 -11.24 11.56
C HIS A 16 -0.19 -10.14 10.55
N GLU A 17 -1.28 -9.38 10.77
CA GLU A 17 -1.66 -8.29 9.87
C GLU A 17 -0.69 -7.09 9.93
N ILE A 18 -0.09 -6.84 11.10
CA ILE A 18 0.98 -5.84 11.23
C ILE A 18 2.22 -6.27 10.44
N ASP A 19 2.67 -7.52 10.59
CA ASP A 19 3.81 -8.04 9.84
C ASP A 19 3.55 -8.05 8.34
N ARG A 20 2.31 -8.35 7.93
CA ARG A 20 1.88 -8.35 6.53
C ARG A 20 2.00 -6.95 5.94
N LYS A 21 1.65 -5.90 6.68
CA LYS A 21 1.83 -4.51 6.26
C LYS A 21 3.29 -4.20 5.95
N GLU A 22 4.22 -4.54 6.84
CA GLU A 22 5.65 -4.27 6.63
C GLU A 22 6.18 -4.95 5.37
N LYS A 23 5.78 -6.20 5.14
CA LYS A 23 6.10 -6.95 3.91
C LYS A 23 5.50 -6.31 2.66
N LEU A 24 4.30 -5.72 2.75
CA LEU A 24 3.68 -5.01 1.63
C LEU A 24 4.38 -3.69 1.35
N LEU A 25 4.77 -2.94 2.39
CA LEU A 25 5.52 -1.68 2.24
C LEU A 25 6.91 -1.91 1.65
N SER A 26 7.60 -2.98 2.05
CA SER A 26 8.91 -3.30 1.47
C SER A 26 8.84 -3.63 -0.03
N ARG A 27 7.72 -4.19 -0.49
CA ARG A 27 7.45 -4.43 -1.93
C ARG A 27 7.29 -3.16 -2.75
N LEU A 28 7.03 -2.00 -2.14
CA LEU A 28 6.92 -0.72 -2.86
C LEU A 28 8.28 -0.15 -3.28
N SER A 29 9.39 -0.65 -2.73
CA SER A 29 10.75 -0.18 -3.05
C SER A 29 11.10 -0.38 -4.53
N MET A 30 10.82 -1.56 -5.08
CA MET A 30 11.14 -1.89 -6.47
C MET A 30 10.29 -1.08 -7.47
N PRO A 31 8.94 -0.99 -7.35
CA PRO A 31 8.14 -0.11 -8.20
C PRO A 31 8.55 1.36 -8.13
N LEU A 32 8.95 1.87 -6.95
CA LEU A 32 9.43 3.25 -6.81
C LEU A 32 10.69 3.49 -7.64
N ALA A 33 11.65 2.57 -7.59
CA ALA A 33 12.86 2.64 -8.41
C ALA A 33 12.53 2.60 -9.91
N MET A 34 11.57 1.76 -10.32
CA MET A 34 11.11 1.70 -11.71
C MET A 34 10.45 2.99 -12.16
N ILE A 35 9.60 3.61 -11.32
CA ILE A 35 8.97 4.91 -11.59
C ILE A 35 10.05 5.98 -11.83
N ALA A 36 11.09 6.04 -10.98
CA ALA A 36 12.19 6.99 -11.15
C ALA A 36 12.97 6.76 -12.46
N GLY A 37 13.20 5.49 -12.82
CA GLY A 37 13.82 5.12 -14.09
C GLY A 37 12.96 5.51 -15.30
N LEU A 38 11.65 5.24 -15.25
CA LEU A 38 10.70 5.61 -16.30
C LEU A 38 10.60 7.12 -16.48
N LEU A 39 10.62 7.90 -15.38
CA LEU A 39 10.63 9.36 -15.45
C LEU A 39 11.85 9.89 -16.21
N SER A 40 13.03 9.33 -15.93
CA SER A 40 14.26 9.66 -16.66
C SER A 40 14.14 9.26 -18.14
N PHE A 41 13.57 8.08 -18.41
CA PHE A 41 13.37 7.59 -19.77
C PHE A 41 12.39 8.47 -20.57
N PHE A 42 11.32 8.99 -19.94
CA PHE A 42 10.43 9.96 -20.59
C PHE A 42 11.14 11.25 -21.01
N GLY A 43 12.03 11.77 -20.16
CA GLY A 43 12.85 12.93 -20.52
C GLY A 43 13.76 12.66 -21.72
N TYR A 44 14.38 11.47 -21.74
CA TYR A 44 15.16 11.02 -22.89
C TYR A 44 14.31 10.88 -24.17
N LEU A 45 13.17 10.22 -24.10
CA LEU A 45 12.25 10.05 -25.24
C LEU A 45 11.79 11.39 -25.80
N LEU A 46 11.47 12.34 -24.93
CA LEU A 46 11.07 13.69 -25.33
C LEU A 46 12.20 14.42 -26.07
N SER A 47 13.46 14.24 -25.65
CA SER A 47 14.63 14.78 -26.37
C SER A 47 14.86 14.17 -27.76
N LYS A 48 14.22 13.03 -28.04
CA LYS A 48 14.24 12.30 -29.31
C LYS A 48 12.93 12.40 -30.07
N ALA A 49 12.01 13.27 -29.63
CA ALA A 49 10.74 13.45 -30.31
C ALA A 49 10.98 13.83 -31.79
N PRO A 50 10.17 13.27 -32.71
CA PRO A 50 10.32 13.55 -34.13
C PRO A 50 10.11 15.04 -34.41
N VAL A 51 11.07 15.64 -35.15
CA VAL A 51 11.06 17.07 -35.51
C VAL A 51 10.08 17.38 -36.64
N SER A 52 9.72 16.36 -37.44
CA SER A 52 8.74 16.51 -38.51
C SER A 52 7.32 16.44 -37.95
N ASP A 53 6.54 17.51 -38.14
CA ASP A 53 5.13 17.60 -37.69
C ASP A 53 4.16 16.79 -38.57
N THR A 54 4.67 16.02 -39.54
CA THR A 54 3.86 15.26 -40.49
C THR A 54 4.42 13.85 -40.72
N GLY A 55 3.52 12.89 -40.93
CA GLY A 55 3.86 11.50 -41.22
C GLY A 55 3.51 10.52 -40.11
N TRP A 56 3.46 9.24 -40.48
CA TRP A 56 3.16 8.15 -39.55
C TRP A 56 4.12 8.05 -38.35
N PRO A 57 5.44 8.36 -38.45
CA PRO A 57 6.37 8.28 -37.32
C PRO A 57 6.00 9.24 -36.17
N TYR A 58 5.55 10.45 -36.54
CA TYR A 58 5.12 11.47 -35.59
C TYR A 58 3.89 11.02 -34.81
N VAL A 59 2.84 10.61 -35.53
CA VAL A 59 1.58 10.15 -34.91
C VAL A 59 1.83 8.92 -34.03
N PHE A 60 2.64 7.97 -34.51
CA PHE A 60 2.97 6.76 -33.77
C PHE A 60 3.72 7.09 -32.47
N PHE A 61 4.74 7.95 -32.52
CA PHE A 61 5.48 8.38 -31.34
C PHE A 61 4.55 8.96 -30.28
N TRP A 62 3.74 9.96 -30.63
CA TRP A 62 2.89 10.66 -29.67
C TRP A 62 1.80 9.77 -29.08
N VAL A 63 1.15 8.91 -29.88
CA VAL A 63 0.14 7.99 -29.37
C VAL A 63 0.72 7.06 -28.31
N PHE A 64 1.88 6.43 -28.57
CA PHE A 64 2.52 5.53 -27.61
C PHE A 64 3.12 6.28 -26.42
N TYR A 65 3.69 7.46 -26.63
CA TYR A 65 4.23 8.31 -25.58
C TYR A 65 3.14 8.77 -24.61
N ASP A 66 2.02 9.27 -25.11
CA ASP A 66 0.90 9.74 -24.30
C ASP A 66 0.23 8.58 -23.55
N CYS A 67 0.05 7.43 -24.21
CA CYS A 67 -0.46 6.24 -23.54
C CYS A 67 0.49 5.74 -22.43
N ALA A 68 1.81 5.81 -22.66
CA ALA A 68 2.81 5.50 -21.64
C ALA A 68 2.71 6.50 -20.48
N PHE A 69 2.56 7.79 -20.77
CA PHE A 69 2.45 8.84 -19.76
C PHE A 69 1.17 8.72 -18.92
N ILE A 70 0.03 8.38 -19.54
CA ILE A 70 -1.22 8.06 -18.82
C ILE A 70 -1.01 6.85 -17.91
N SER A 71 -0.38 5.79 -18.42
CA SER A 71 -0.05 4.59 -17.63
C SER A 71 0.87 4.92 -16.45
N PHE A 72 1.84 5.83 -16.65
CA PHE A 72 2.72 6.34 -15.61
C PHE A 72 1.96 7.13 -14.53
N ALA A 73 1.04 8.01 -14.93
CA ALA A 73 0.19 8.75 -13.99
C ALA A 73 -0.70 7.80 -13.17
N LEU A 74 -1.25 6.75 -13.78
CA LEU A 74 -2.00 5.71 -13.08
C LEU A 74 -1.10 4.93 -12.10
N ALA A 75 0.12 4.57 -12.50
CA ALA A 75 1.09 3.95 -11.61
C ALA A 75 1.38 4.83 -10.38
N LEU A 76 1.61 6.14 -10.57
CA LEU A 76 1.79 7.08 -9.46
C LEU A 76 0.56 7.15 -8.53
N TRP A 77 -0.64 7.13 -9.10
CA TRP A 77 -1.88 7.12 -8.33
C TRP A 77 -2.01 5.84 -7.47
N TYR A 78 -1.75 4.67 -8.04
CA TYR A 78 -1.77 3.41 -7.30
C TYR A 78 -0.65 3.30 -6.27
N PHE A 79 0.55 3.83 -6.57
CA PHE A 79 1.63 3.96 -5.59
C PHE A 79 1.18 4.78 -4.38
N ARG A 80 0.62 5.97 -4.63
CA ARG A 80 0.07 6.83 -3.57
C ARG A 80 -1.03 6.11 -2.78
N LYS A 81 -1.93 5.40 -3.45
CA LYS A 81 -3.01 4.64 -2.82
C LYS A 81 -2.48 3.54 -1.89
N ALA A 82 -1.46 2.80 -2.32
CA ALA A 82 -0.80 1.78 -1.51
C ALA A 82 -0.05 2.36 -0.29
N TRP A 83 0.56 3.55 -0.47
CA TRP A 83 1.35 4.24 0.56
C TRP A 83 0.49 4.92 1.64
N ILE A 84 -0.45 5.80 1.25
CA ILE A 84 -1.18 6.68 2.19
C ILE A 84 -2.11 5.89 3.12
N ARG A 85 -2.66 4.75 2.69
CA ARG A 85 -3.53 3.94 3.54
C ARG A 85 -2.83 3.41 4.80
N GLY A 86 -1.50 3.43 4.85
CA GLY A 86 -0.71 3.12 6.06
C GLY A 86 -1.03 3.99 7.28
N ASN A 87 -1.66 5.16 7.08
CA ASN A 87 -2.00 6.09 8.15
C ASN A 87 -3.34 5.78 8.83
N PHE A 88 -4.14 4.87 8.28
CA PHE A 88 -5.45 4.46 8.83
C PHE A 88 -5.41 3.08 9.48
N ASP A 89 -4.22 2.51 9.66
CA ASP A 89 -4.07 1.22 10.33
C ASP A 89 -4.32 1.36 11.83
N TYR A 90 -4.99 0.36 12.38
CA TYR A 90 -5.36 0.33 13.78
C TYR A 90 -4.24 -0.29 14.59
N VAL A 91 -3.78 0.46 15.59
CA VAL A 91 -2.69 0.06 16.48
C VAL A 91 -3.21 0.12 17.90
N LEU A 92 -2.77 -0.82 18.73
CA LEU A 92 -3.00 -0.78 20.16
C LEU A 92 -2.61 0.58 20.75
N PRO A 93 -3.39 1.12 21.71
CA PRO A 93 -2.95 2.26 22.49
C PRO A 93 -1.65 1.95 23.21
N VAL A 94 -0.89 2.99 23.51
CA VAL A 94 0.32 2.87 24.32
C VAL A 94 -0.02 2.23 25.66
N LEU A 95 0.84 1.32 26.14
CA LEU A 95 0.61 0.55 27.37
C LEU A 95 0.24 1.43 28.56
N SER A 96 0.90 2.58 28.73
CA SER A 96 0.57 3.52 29.81
C SER A 96 -0.89 3.98 29.78
N ARG A 97 -1.49 4.19 28.60
CA ARG A 97 -2.91 4.55 28.48
C ARG A 97 -3.83 3.37 28.78
N LEU A 98 -3.44 2.15 28.42
CA LEU A 98 -4.20 0.95 28.75
C LEU A 98 -4.21 0.72 30.26
N GLU A 99 -3.06 0.87 30.91
CA GLU A 99 -2.94 0.75 32.36
C GLU A 99 -3.64 1.90 33.09
N ASP A 100 -3.53 3.14 32.61
CA ASP A 100 -4.29 4.27 33.18
C ASP A 100 -5.81 4.03 33.05
N HIS A 101 -6.28 3.49 31.92
CA HIS A 101 -7.68 3.11 31.75
C HIS A 101 -8.10 2.00 32.75
N ARG A 102 -7.27 0.97 32.92
CA ARG A 102 -7.52 -0.09 33.90
C ARG A 102 -7.60 0.44 35.34
N GLU A 103 -6.59 1.21 35.75
CA GLU A 103 -6.44 1.65 37.15
C GLU A 103 -7.34 2.83 37.52
N ARG A 104 -7.56 3.79 36.60
CA ARG A 104 -8.28 5.03 36.91
C ARG A 104 -9.74 5.01 36.48
N GLU A 105 -10.06 4.31 35.40
CA GLU A 105 -11.42 4.31 34.84
C GLU A 105 -12.17 3.04 35.22
N LEU A 106 -11.57 1.85 35.06
CA LEU A 106 -12.25 0.58 35.31
C LEU A 106 -12.27 0.19 36.78
N LYS A 107 -11.13 0.21 37.47
CA LYS A 107 -11.00 -0.25 38.87
C LYS A 107 -12.02 0.36 39.84
N PRO A 108 -12.38 1.67 39.78
CA PRO A 108 -13.41 2.23 40.64
C PRO A 108 -14.80 1.58 40.49
N HIS A 109 -15.13 1.04 39.31
CA HIS A 109 -16.41 0.39 39.04
C HIS A 109 -16.48 -1.05 39.58
N PHE A 110 -15.34 -1.70 39.76
CA PHE A 110 -15.25 -3.10 40.25
C PHE A 110 -14.94 -3.19 41.75
N GLN A 111 -14.67 -2.07 42.43
CA GLN A 111 -14.40 -2.02 43.87
C GLN A 111 -13.30 -3.02 44.31
N SER A 112 -13.68 -4.11 44.99
CA SER A 112 -12.79 -5.17 45.46
C SER A 112 -12.80 -6.43 44.58
N ASP A 113 -13.62 -6.46 43.53
CA ASP A 113 -13.70 -7.57 42.56
C ASP A 113 -12.55 -7.48 41.54
N VAL A 114 -11.38 -7.96 41.95
CA VAL A 114 -10.17 -7.96 41.11
C VAL A 114 -10.32 -8.94 39.94
N GLU A 115 -10.95 -10.10 40.17
CA GLU A 115 -11.15 -11.11 39.13
C GLU A 115 -12.09 -10.61 38.02
N GLY A 116 -13.20 -9.96 38.40
CA GLY A 116 -14.12 -9.34 37.44
C GLY A 116 -13.49 -8.18 36.66
N LEU A 117 -12.65 -7.37 37.31
CA LEU A 117 -11.89 -6.30 36.66
C LEU A 117 -10.94 -6.88 35.60
N ASP A 118 -10.18 -7.90 35.94
CA ASP A 118 -9.20 -8.52 35.03
C ASP A 118 -9.90 -9.20 33.86
N ALA A 119 -11.00 -9.93 34.10
CA ALA A 119 -11.79 -10.55 33.04
C ALA A 119 -12.42 -9.51 32.08
N TYR A 120 -12.90 -8.38 32.63
CA TYR A 120 -13.42 -7.29 31.80
C TYR A 120 -12.30 -6.62 30.99
N PHE A 121 -11.15 -6.37 31.61
CA PHE A 121 -10.00 -5.78 30.92
C PHE A 121 -9.46 -6.71 29.82
N GLU A 122 -9.42 -8.02 30.04
CA GLU A 122 -9.12 -9.00 28.98
C GLU A 122 -10.08 -8.88 27.80
N THR A 123 -11.37 -8.65 28.07
CA THR A 123 -12.38 -8.43 27.03
C THR A 123 -12.12 -7.14 26.24
N VAL A 124 -11.69 -6.07 26.91
CA VAL A 124 -11.28 -4.81 26.27
C VAL A 124 -10.09 -5.04 25.34
N ILE A 125 -9.05 -5.73 25.79
CA ILE A 125 -7.87 -6.05 24.97
C ILE A 125 -8.24 -6.94 23.79
N LEU A 126 -9.09 -7.94 24.02
CA LEU A 126 -9.57 -8.84 22.97
C LEU A 126 -10.31 -8.08 21.87
N ASP A 127 -11.13 -7.09 22.25
CA ASP A 127 -11.82 -6.23 21.30
C ASP A 127 -10.84 -5.34 20.50
N TYR A 128 -9.77 -4.82 21.11
CA TYR A 128 -8.68 -4.17 20.36
C TYR A 128 -8.06 -5.10 19.32
N TYR A 129 -7.81 -6.37 19.66
CA TYR A 129 -7.26 -7.34 18.70
C TYR A 129 -8.24 -7.62 17.56
N VAL A 130 -9.53 -7.81 17.86
CA VAL A 130 -10.55 -8.07 16.83
C VAL A 130 -10.70 -6.87 15.89
N ARG A 131 -10.83 -5.65 16.42
CA ARG A 131 -10.91 -4.43 15.62
C ARG A 131 -9.64 -4.23 14.80
N GLY A 132 -8.49 -4.40 15.44
CA GLY A 132 -7.18 -4.25 14.80
C GLY A 132 -6.98 -5.23 13.65
N ALA A 133 -7.20 -6.52 13.89
CA ALA A 133 -7.10 -7.55 12.86
C ALA A 133 -8.05 -7.27 11.69
N THR A 134 -9.29 -6.86 11.97
CA THR A 134 -10.30 -6.59 10.92
C THR A 134 -9.96 -5.38 10.06
N ILE A 135 -9.64 -4.25 10.70
CA ILE A 135 -9.30 -3.00 9.99
C ILE A 135 -8.00 -3.19 9.21
N ASN A 136 -6.97 -3.77 9.85
CA ASN A 136 -5.67 -3.96 9.21
C ASN A 136 -5.75 -4.98 8.08
N ALA A 137 -6.51 -6.08 8.22
CA ALA A 137 -6.73 -7.03 7.13
C ALA A 137 -7.36 -6.36 5.91
N THR A 138 -8.40 -5.57 6.12
CA THR A 138 -9.10 -4.83 5.05
C THR A 138 -8.14 -3.85 4.36
N ASN A 139 -7.41 -3.04 5.14
CA ASN A 139 -6.43 -2.10 4.59
C ASN A 139 -5.31 -2.82 3.82
N ASN A 140 -4.83 -3.95 4.33
CA ASN A 140 -3.80 -4.76 3.71
C ASN A 140 -4.28 -5.43 2.40
N ASP A 141 -5.53 -5.89 2.32
CA ASP A 141 -6.09 -6.47 1.11
C ASP A 141 -6.18 -5.42 0.01
N GLU A 142 -6.66 -4.23 0.36
CA GLU A 142 -6.71 -3.13 -0.59
C GLU A 142 -5.32 -2.62 -0.99
N ARG A 143 -4.35 -2.63 -0.06
CA ARG A 143 -2.94 -2.32 -0.34
C ARG A 143 -2.36 -3.35 -1.31
N THR A 144 -2.67 -4.63 -1.12
CA THR A 144 -2.27 -5.71 -2.03
C THR A 144 -2.82 -5.47 -3.44
N ASN A 145 -4.11 -5.14 -3.55
CA ASN A 145 -4.74 -4.79 -4.82
C ASN A 145 -4.09 -3.57 -5.47
N ALA A 146 -3.76 -2.54 -4.69
CA ALA A 146 -3.09 -1.35 -5.22
C ALA A 146 -1.66 -1.66 -5.72
N ILE A 147 -0.92 -2.52 -5.01
CA ILE A 147 0.43 -2.96 -5.43
C ILE A 147 0.36 -3.77 -6.73
N ASP A 148 -0.61 -4.68 -6.87
CA ASP A 148 -0.79 -5.45 -8.11
C ASP A 148 -1.11 -4.55 -9.31
N GLN A 149 -2.01 -3.58 -9.13
CA GLN A 149 -2.34 -2.61 -10.18
C GLN A 149 -1.13 -1.71 -10.52
N LEU A 150 -0.39 -1.25 -9.52
CA LEU A 150 0.86 -0.52 -9.71
C LEU A 150 1.84 -1.30 -10.59
N SER A 151 2.08 -2.59 -10.29
CA SER A 151 2.97 -3.44 -11.09
C SER A 151 2.50 -3.56 -12.54
N LYS A 152 1.19 -3.71 -12.77
CA LYS A 152 0.61 -3.79 -14.12
C LYS A 152 0.81 -2.49 -14.91
N PHE A 153 0.52 -1.33 -14.30
CA PHE A 153 0.69 -0.05 -14.97
C PHE A 153 2.15 0.33 -15.20
N VAL A 154 3.06 -0.03 -14.29
CA VAL A 154 4.50 0.14 -14.49
C VAL A 154 4.99 -0.71 -15.67
N ALA A 155 4.59 -1.98 -15.75
CA ALA A 155 4.95 -2.86 -16.86
C ALA A 155 4.38 -2.36 -18.19
N LEU A 156 3.10 -1.99 -18.22
CA LEU A 156 2.45 -1.41 -19.40
C LEU A 156 3.14 -0.12 -19.85
N CYS A 157 3.44 0.78 -18.91
CA CYS A 157 4.18 2.01 -19.17
C CYS A 157 5.53 1.73 -19.83
N ALA A 158 6.30 0.76 -19.30
CA ALA A 158 7.58 0.39 -19.87
C ALA A 158 7.46 -0.11 -21.31
N VAL A 159 6.48 -0.99 -21.58
CA VAL A 159 6.23 -1.51 -22.94
C VAL A 159 5.84 -0.37 -23.90
N LEU A 160 4.87 0.47 -23.51
CA LEU A 160 4.42 1.58 -24.35
C LEU A 160 5.55 2.60 -24.61
N ALA A 161 6.37 2.90 -23.60
CA ALA A 161 7.52 3.77 -23.73
C ALA A 161 8.56 3.17 -24.69
N MET A 162 8.83 1.86 -24.63
CA MET A 162 9.70 1.18 -25.60
C MET A 162 9.11 1.22 -27.02
N LEU A 163 7.80 1.02 -27.18
CA LEU A 163 7.16 1.11 -28.49
C LEU A 163 7.26 2.53 -29.07
N SER A 164 7.18 3.57 -28.25
CA SER A 164 7.37 4.95 -28.71
C SER A 164 8.75 5.20 -29.33
N PHE A 165 9.74 4.34 -29.07
CA PHE A 165 11.09 4.45 -29.62
C PHE A 165 11.23 3.87 -31.05
N ILE A 166 10.29 3.03 -31.51
CA ILE A 166 10.34 2.36 -32.82
C ILE A 166 10.53 3.35 -34.00
N PRO A 167 9.80 4.47 -34.07
CA PRO A 167 9.94 5.43 -35.17
C PRO A 167 11.35 6.01 -35.26
N PHE A 168 12.03 6.22 -34.12
CA PHE A 168 13.41 6.69 -34.08
C PHE A 168 14.39 5.65 -34.64
N PHE A 169 14.23 4.38 -34.26
CA PHE A 169 15.09 3.30 -34.75
C PHE A 169 15.02 3.19 -36.27
N ILE A 170 13.81 3.22 -36.84
CA ILE A 170 13.58 3.14 -38.28
C ILE A 170 14.09 4.39 -39.01
N ALA A 171 14.05 5.58 -38.40
CA ALA A 171 14.59 6.79 -39.03
C ALA A 171 16.12 6.86 -39.01
N SER A 172 16.78 6.05 -38.16
CA SER A 172 18.24 6.04 -37.98
C SER A 172 18.96 4.95 -38.79
N HIS A 173 18.24 4.10 -39.52
CA HIS A 173 18.75 3.01 -40.38
C HIS A 173 18.09 3.09 -41.76
#